data_AF-A0A538S8P2-F1
#
_entry.id   AF-A0A538S8P2-F1
#
_cell.length_a   1.000
_cell.length_b   1.000
_cell.length_c   1.000
_cell.angle_alpha   90.00
_cell.angle_beta   90.00
_cell.angle_gamma   90.00
#
_symmetry.space_group_name_H-M   'P 1'
#
loop_
_entity.id
_entity.type
_entity.pdbx_description
1 polymer ?
#
loop_
_entity_poly.entity_id
_entity_poly.type
_entity_poly.pdbx_seq_one_letter_code
_entity_poly.pdbx_strand_id
1 'polypeptide(L)'
;MGRPRRGRTARNAERLAGLGRGTRCDDGVRDAGGDHGRPPAPQARRDLRAPRRQARTDPVDDGHRRWSLVRGRERPAQSRRCRDRRARAPHRAEPQSPAAARNGRADLPRAGRRPRPMSPSELLRVGVQALSRNRMRSGLTVLGIVIGVAAVIATLAIGQGARAAVQAQIRALGANTLTVLPGTITASGARSGMGSTTTLTPDDAVAIKAECPAIEAVAPAVRTVAQVVYGNMNWSTAIQGTTPEFVFVRQWPVASGVFITDSDVRGAAKVCVLGQNVAQQLFAGADPVGQTVRIKDMPFRVVGVLTAKGGQGFGGNQDDIVIVPITTVQRKLMAITYVQSIAVSAVGEKEVNDASSQITDLLRQRHRIRADAD
;
A
#
# COMPACT_ATOMS: atom_id res chain seq x y z
N MET A 1 59.60 74.06 8.54
CA MET A 1 59.54 73.96 7.07
C MET A 1 59.18 72.52 6.72
N GLY A 2 58.28 72.18 5.79
CA GLY A 2 57.31 72.98 5.03
C GLY A 2 56.36 72.07 4.22
N ARG A 3 55.05 72.36 4.21
CA ARG A 3 54.09 71.92 3.15
C ARG A 3 54.40 72.73 1.86
N PRO A 4 54.07 72.31 0.60
CA PRO A 4 52.70 72.00 0.11
C PRO A 4 52.70 70.94 -1.06
N ARG A 5 51.79 70.82 -2.08
CA ARG A 5 50.44 71.36 -2.41
C ARG A 5 49.65 70.38 -3.33
N ARG A 6 48.48 69.92 -2.85
CA ARG A 6 47.18 69.71 -3.56
C ARG A 6 47.06 69.72 -5.11
N GLY A 7 46.19 68.83 -5.62
CA GLY A 7 45.33 69.02 -6.82
C GLY A 7 44.63 67.70 -7.22
N ARG A 8 43.32 67.40 -7.11
CA ARG A 8 42.02 68.10 -6.98
C ARG A 8 41.20 68.18 -8.29
N THR A 9 40.33 67.18 -8.52
CA THR A 9 39.01 67.22 -9.21
C THR A 9 38.20 66.04 -8.63
N ALA A 10 37.02 66.20 -7.99
CA ALA A 10 35.71 66.66 -8.47
C ALA A 10 35.05 65.66 -9.44
N ARG A 11 33.75 65.34 -9.39
CA ARG A 11 32.64 65.68 -8.45
C ARG A 11 31.44 64.74 -8.72
N ASN A 12 30.66 64.38 -7.69
CA ASN A 12 29.20 64.10 -7.67
C ASN A 12 28.89 62.99 -6.63
N ALA A 13 27.75 62.94 -5.94
CA ALA A 13 26.75 63.89 -5.43
C ALA A 13 25.54 63.04 -4.99
N GLU A 14 25.14 63.16 -3.72
CA GLU A 14 23.73 63.12 -3.24
C GLU A 14 22.94 61.79 -3.33
N ARG A 15 22.02 61.41 -2.42
CA ARG A 15 21.51 61.88 -1.10
C ARG A 15 21.36 60.64 -0.19
N LEU A 16 21.71 60.66 1.09
CA LEU A 16 20.99 61.22 2.26
C LEU A 16 19.60 60.62 2.57
N ALA A 17 19.44 60.22 3.83
CA ALA A 17 18.28 59.54 4.41
C ALA A 17 17.12 60.50 4.77
N GLY A 18 15.92 59.94 5.01
CA GLY A 18 14.79 60.71 5.57
C GLY A 18 13.47 59.96 5.78
N LEU A 19 13.19 59.61 7.04
CA LEU A 19 11.90 59.79 7.74
C LEU A 19 10.57 59.24 7.13
N GLY A 20 10.07 58.16 7.74
CA GLY A 20 8.90 58.23 8.64
C GLY A 20 7.50 58.56 8.10
N ARG A 21 6.65 57.52 8.02
CA ARG A 21 5.17 57.46 8.26
C ARG A 21 4.67 56.06 7.79
N GLY A 22 3.68 55.39 8.38
CA GLY A 22 2.88 55.73 9.55
C GLY A 22 1.39 55.38 9.41
N THR A 23 1.02 54.09 9.41
CA THR A 23 -0.37 53.58 9.55
C THR A 23 -0.31 52.19 10.20
N ARG A 24 -0.73 52.05 11.46
CA ARG A 24 -2.08 51.65 11.89
C ARG A 24 -2.54 50.29 11.36
N CYS A 25 -2.56 49.30 12.25
CA CYS A 25 -3.77 48.56 12.64
C CYS A 25 -3.54 48.11 14.09
N ASP A 26 -4.20 48.78 15.03
CA ASP A 26 -4.28 48.41 16.44
C ASP A 26 -5.62 47.69 16.70
N ASP A 27 -5.79 47.20 17.93
CA ASP A 27 -7.01 46.59 18.51
C ASP A 27 -7.41 45.19 17.95
N GLY A 28 -7.67 44.18 18.78
CA GLY A 28 -7.51 44.11 20.22
C GLY A 28 -8.03 42.81 20.86
N VAL A 29 -7.29 42.34 21.86
CA VAL A 29 -7.79 42.11 23.23
C VAL A 29 -8.75 40.91 23.50
N ARG A 30 -8.19 39.87 24.17
CA ARG A 30 -8.71 39.14 25.37
C ARG A 30 -10.07 38.39 25.27
N ASP A 31 -10.42 37.40 26.11
CA ASP A 31 -9.71 36.53 27.06
C ASP A 31 -10.61 35.32 27.40
N ALA A 32 -10.03 34.29 28.04
CA ALA A 32 -10.65 33.37 29.02
C ALA A 32 -11.77 32.36 28.62
N GLY A 33 -11.77 31.22 29.33
CA GLY A 33 -12.85 30.22 29.42
C GLY A 33 -12.97 29.27 28.22
N GLY A 34 -12.84 27.94 28.31
CA GLY A 34 -12.82 27.07 29.49
C GLY A 34 -14.21 26.58 29.89
N ASP A 35 -14.68 25.48 29.31
CA ASP A 35 -15.39 24.40 30.04
C ASP A 35 -15.44 23.07 29.25
N HIS A 36 -15.69 21.97 29.95
CA HIS A 36 -15.89 20.61 29.45
C HIS A 36 -17.33 20.37 28.97
N GLY A 37 -17.56 19.57 27.91
CA GLY A 37 -18.88 19.61 27.23
C GLY A 37 -19.47 18.40 26.50
N ARG A 38 -18.96 17.16 26.63
CA ARG A 38 -19.60 15.88 26.18
C ARG A 38 -19.94 15.67 24.68
N PRO A 39 -20.07 14.40 24.23
CA PRO A 39 -20.57 14.06 22.88
C PRO A 39 -22.12 14.03 22.81
N PRO A 40 -22.72 14.18 21.63
CA PRO A 40 -24.16 13.99 21.45
C PRO A 40 -24.53 12.49 21.48
N ALA A 41 -25.26 12.08 22.51
CA ALA A 41 -25.93 10.78 22.59
C ALA A 41 -27.39 10.87 22.10
N PRO A 42 -28.01 9.77 21.61
CA PRO A 42 -29.30 9.83 20.92
C PRO A 42 -30.51 9.54 21.84
N GLN A 43 -31.55 10.39 21.77
CA GLN A 43 -32.90 10.12 22.31
C GLN A 43 -33.95 10.97 21.56
N ALA A 44 -35.26 10.69 21.57
CA ALA A 44 -36.00 9.42 21.50
C ALA A 44 -37.51 9.75 21.31
N ARG A 45 -38.24 8.92 20.55
CA ARG A 45 -39.71 8.70 20.60
C ARG A 45 -40.69 9.89 20.46
N ARG A 46 -41.63 9.73 19.54
CA ARG A 46 -43.07 9.73 19.91
C ARG A 46 -43.84 8.72 19.06
N ASP A 47 -44.73 7.98 19.72
CA ASP A 47 -45.45 6.82 19.18
C ASP A 47 -46.59 7.21 18.23
N LEU A 48 -47.03 6.26 17.38
CA LEU A 48 -48.46 5.98 17.13
C LEU A 48 -48.71 4.68 16.33
N ARG A 49 -49.20 3.66 17.07
CA ARG A 49 -50.13 2.56 16.69
C ARG A 49 -49.80 1.58 15.53
N ALA A 50 -50.00 0.30 15.86
CA ALA A 50 -49.82 -0.91 15.04
C ALA A 50 -51.14 -1.34 14.32
N PRO A 51 -51.32 -2.60 13.88
CA PRO A 51 -50.49 -3.48 13.04
C PRO A 51 -51.26 -4.01 11.79
N ARG A 52 -50.59 -4.72 10.86
CA ARG A 52 -51.25 -5.73 10.01
C ARG A 52 -50.48 -7.06 9.96
N ARG A 53 -51.24 -8.15 10.11
CA ARG A 53 -50.78 -9.54 10.09
C ARG A 53 -50.34 -9.95 8.69
N GLN A 54 -49.26 -10.74 8.61
CA GLN A 54 -49.14 -11.81 7.63
C GLN A 54 -49.03 -13.12 8.41
N ALA A 55 -49.80 -14.13 8.01
CA ALA A 55 -49.86 -15.40 8.72
C ALA A 55 -49.83 -16.56 7.72
N ARG A 56 -48.97 -17.53 8.03
CA ARG A 56 -48.97 -18.95 7.64
C ARG A 56 -48.92 -19.31 6.15
N THR A 57 -47.84 -20.01 5.84
CA THR A 57 -47.75 -21.08 4.84
C THR A 57 -48.61 -22.28 5.25
N ASP A 58 -49.38 -22.84 4.31
CA ASP A 58 -50.07 -24.12 4.47
C ASP A 58 -49.19 -25.30 3.98
N PRO A 59 -49.39 -26.54 4.50
CA PRO A 59 -48.61 -27.71 4.12
C PRO A 59 -49.14 -28.43 2.87
N VAL A 60 -48.33 -29.34 2.34
CA VAL A 60 -48.60 -30.21 1.19
C VAL A 60 -49.53 -31.36 1.59
N ASP A 61 -50.47 -31.71 0.70
CA ASP A 61 -51.13 -33.03 0.70
C ASP A 61 -51.21 -33.57 -0.75
N ASP A 62 -51.21 -34.90 -0.86
CA ASP A 62 -51.06 -35.65 -2.11
C ASP A 62 -52.42 -36.05 -2.71
N GLY A 63 -52.43 -36.36 -4.01
CA GLY A 63 -53.50 -37.21 -4.57
C GLY A 63 -54.39 -36.63 -5.68
N HIS A 64 -54.29 -37.32 -6.83
CA HIS A 64 -55.27 -37.41 -7.91
C HIS A 64 -55.41 -36.26 -8.93
N ARG A 65 -55.58 -36.70 -10.18
CA ARG A 65 -55.54 -35.89 -11.40
C ARG A 65 -56.87 -35.18 -11.67
N ARG A 66 -56.82 -33.94 -12.15
CA ARG A 66 -57.71 -33.53 -13.25
C ARG A 66 -57.12 -32.45 -14.14
N TRP A 67 -57.00 -32.76 -15.44
CA TRP A 67 -56.91 -31.75 -16.48
C TRP A 67 -58.31 -31.24 -16.80
N SER A 68 -58.50 -29.92 -16.84
CA SER A 68 -59.63 -29.31 -17.55
C SER A 68 -59.29 -27.89 -17.99
N LEU A 69 -59.00 -27.71 -19.28
CA LEU A 69 -59.21 -26.42 -19.93
C LEU A 69 -60.72 -26.15 -19.93
N VAL A 70 -61.16 -25.04 -19.33
CA VAL A 70 -62.47 -24.45 -19.60
C VAL A 70 -62.30 -22.96 -19.83
N ARG A 71 -62.71 -22.49 -21.01
CA ARG A 71 -62.92 -21.06 -21.29
C ARG A 71 -64.29 -20.68 -20.75
N GLY A 72 -64.43 -19.48 -20.19
CA GLY A 72 -65.74 -18.83 -20.08
C GLY A 72 -66.00 -18.12 -18.74
N ARG A 73 -66.37 -16.84 -18.88
CA ARG A 73 -67.40 -16.08 -18.14
C ARG A 73 -68.03 -16.74 -16.89
N GLU A 74 -68.38 -16.08 -15.80
CA GLU A 74 -68.35 -14.68 -15.33
C GLU A 74 -68.99 -14.74 -13.92
N ARG A 75 -68.37 -14.11 -12.90
CA ARG A 75 -69.03 -13.23 -11.88
C ARG A 75 -70.14 -13.82 -10.95
N PRO A 76 -70.71 -13.03 -10.00
CA PRO A 76 -70.06 -12.33 -8.90
C PRO A 76 -70.76 -12.58 -7.53
N ALA A 77 -70.31 -11.94 -6.44
CA ALA A 77 -71.08 -11.84 -5.20
C ALA A 77 -71.03 -10.44 -4.56
N GLN A 78 -72.16 -9.72 -4.65
CA GLN A 78 -72.72 -8.71 -3.73
C GLN A 78 -71.86 -7.45 -3.39
N SER A 79 -72.42 -6.24 -3.21
CA SER A 79 -73.77 -5.95 -2.70
C SER A 79 -74.31 -4.56 -3.10
N ARG A 80 -75.65 -4.43 -3.05
CA ARG A 80 -76.45 -3.21 -2.76
C ARG A 80 -76.35 -1.99 -3.69
N ARG A 81 -77.40 -1.78 -4.51
CA ARG A 81 -78.32 -0.63 -4.34
C ARG A 81 -79.67 -0.83 -5.06
N CYS A 82 -80.68 -0.10 -4.59
CA CYS A 82 -82.10 -0.31 -4.89
C CYS A 82 -82.57 0.40 -6.18
N ARG A 83 -83.55 -0.19 -6.88
CA ARG A 83 -84.89 0.42 -7.06
C ARG A 83 -85.89 -0.51 -7.75
N ASP A 84 -86.99 -0.78 -7.04
CA ASP A 84 -88.36 -0.48 -7.47
C ASP A 84 -88.78 -0.80 -8.93
N ARG A 85 -89.49 -1.93 -9.16
CA ARG A 85 -90.94 -1.97 -9.47
C ARG A 85 -91.43 -3.26 -10.17
N ARG A 86 -92.57 -3.75 -9.65
CA ARG A 86 -93.66 -4.51 -10.31
C ARG A 86 -93.37 -5.94 -10.79
N ALA A 87 -94.11 -6.87 -10.18
CA ALA A 87 -94.15 -8.30 -10.51
C ALA A 87 -95.10 -8.62 -11.69
N ARG A 88 -94.84 -9.75 -12.35
CA ARG A 88 -95.87 -10.68 -12.86
C ARG A 88 -95.33 -12.13 -12.92
N ALA A 89 -96.26 -13.08 -12.95
CA ALA A 89 -96.07 -14.49 -12.59
C ALA A 89 -95.52 -15.38 -13.74
N PRO A 90 -95.12 -16.65 -13.47
CA PRO A 90 -94.35 -17.49 -14.40
C PRO A 90 -95.18 -18.53 -15.17
N HIS A 91 -94.57 -19.19 -16.16
CA HIS A 91 -95.05 -20.46 -16.74
C HIS A 91 -93.94 -21.53 -16.79
N ARG A 92 -94.35 -22.79 -16.58
CA ARG A 92 -93.52 -24.01 -16.58
C ARG A 92 -93.26 -24.55 -18.00
N ALA A 93 -92.15 -25.28 -18.17
CA ALA A 93 -92.03 -26.41 -19.10
C ALA A 93 -90.94 -27.39 -18.60
N GLU A 94 -91.05 -28.67 -18.97
CA GLU A 94 -90.30 -29.82 -18.41
C GLU A 94 -89.02 -30.21 -19.19
N PRO A 95 -88.13 -31.07 -18.60
CA PRO A 95 -86.89 -31.52 -19.22
C PRO A 95 -87.01 -32.85 -19.99
N GLN A 96 -86.03 -33.15 -20.87
CA GLN A 96 -85.86 -34.47 -21.50
C GLN A 96 -84.44 -35.03 -21.31
N SER A 97 -84.33 -36.37 -21.29
CA SER A 97 -83.14 -37.14 -20.85
C SER A 97 -82.13 -37.42 -21.98
N PRO A 98 -80.84 -37.69 -21.67
CA PRO A 98 -79.80 -37.96 -22.66
C PRO A 98 -79.68 -39.45 -23.05
N ALA A 99 -79.31 -39.70 -24.31
CA ALA A 99 -79.05 -41.05 -24.84
C ALA A 99 -77.54 -41.39 -24.87
N ALA A 100 -77.21 -42.68 -24.72
CA ALA A 100 -75.84 -43.19 -24.62
C ALA A 100 -75.20 -43.53 -25.98
N ALA A 101 -73.89 -43.29 -26.13
CA ALA A 101 -73.13 -43.67 -27.32
C ALA A 101 -71.79 -44.37 -26.97
N ARG A 102 -71.70 -45.61 -27.44
CA ARG A 102 -70.67 -46.67 -27.31
C ARG A 102 -69.19 -46.25 -27.36
N ASN A 103 -68.37 -46.92 -26.51
CA ASN A 103 -66.92 -46.97 -26.60
C ASN A 103 -66.43 -47.75 -27.84
N GLY A 104 -65.58 -47.13 -28.67
CA GLY A 104 -64.72 -47.83 -29.63
C GLY A 104 -63.30 -48.01 -29.06
N ARG A 105 -62.81 -49.24 -28.98
CA ARG A 105 -61.40 -49.52 -28.64
C ARG A 105 -60.53 -49.23 -29.86
N ALA A 106 -59.62 -48.27 -29.77
CA ALA A 106 -58.54 -48.09 -30.73
C ALA A 106 -57.27 -48.73 -30.18
N ASP A 107 -56.66 -49.65 -30.94
CA ASP A 107 -55.49 -50.40 -30.51
C ASP A 107 -54.24 -49.53 -30.36
N LEU A 108 -53.55 -49.66 -29.23
CA LEU A 108 -52.24 -49.05 -29.00
C LEU A 108 -51.16 -49.99 -29.57
N PRO A 109 -50.30 -49.54 -30.51
CA PRO A 109 -49.23 -50.38 -31.04
C PRO A 109 -48.21 -50.74 -29.95
N ARG A 110 -47.87 -52.03 -29.86
CA ARG A 110 -46.94 -52.59 -28.86
C ARG A 110 -45.56 -51.92 -28.92
N ALA A 111 -45.09 -51.44 -27.78
CA ALA A 111 -43.69 -51.04 -27.59
C ALA A 111 -42.76 -52.27 -27.70
N GLY A 112 -41.68 -52.17 -28.49
CA GLY A 112 -40.90 -53.36 -28.86
C GLY A 112 -39.50 -53.16 -29.43
N ARG A 113 -38.84 -52.01 -29.22
CA ARG A 113 -37.39 -51.86 -29.48
C ARG A 113 -36.74 -51.09 -28.33
N ARG A 114 -35.87 -51.77 -27.57
CA ARG A 114 -34.91 -51.09 -26.68
C ARG A 114 -33.94 -50.32 -27.60
N PRO A 115 -33.76 -48.99 -27.44
CA PRO A 115 -32.74 -48.29 -28.18
C PRO A 115 -31.37 -48.87 -27.81
N ARG A 116 -30.53 -49.19 -28.81
CA ARG A 116 -29.12 -49.51 -28.56
C ARG A 116 -28.46 -48.26 -27.96
N PRO A 117 -27.58 -48.39 -26.96
CA PRO A 117 -26.79 -47.25 -26.50
C PRO A 117 -26.00 -46.73 -27.71
N MET A 118 -26.24 -45.47 -28.10
CA MET A 118 -25.48 -44.84 -29.17
C MET A 118 -24.02 -44.76 -28.75
N SER A 119 -23.10 -45.00 -29.69
CA SER A 119 -21.69 -44.82 -29.39
C SER A 119 -21.40 -43.34 -29.07
N PRO A 120 -20.44 -43.03 -28.17
CA PRO A 120 -20.08 -41.64 -27.87
C PRO A 120 -19.68 -40.82 -29.12
N SER A 121 -19.10 -41.49 -30.13
CA SER A 121 -18.76 -40.90 -31.43
C SER A 121 -19.98 -40.55 -32.28
N GLU A 122 -21.04 -41.37 -32.29
CA GLU A 122 -22.31 -41.04 -32.95
C GLU A 122 -23.01 -39.86 -32.26
N LEU A 123 -23.04 -39.84 -30.92
CA LEU A 123 -23.59 -38.72 -30.14
C LEU A 123 -22.85 -37.42 -30.42
N LEU A 124 -21.51 -37.44 -30.45
CA LEU A 124 -20.69 -36.30 -30.81
C LEU A 124 -20.97 -35.83 -32.25
N ARG A 125 -21.05 -36.76 -33.21
CA ARG A 125 -21.34 -36.47 -34.62
C ARG A 125 -22.70 -35.79 -34.80
N VAL A 126 -23.75 -36.30 -34.14
CA VAL A 126 -25.10 -35.70 -34.15
C VAL A 126 -25.09 -34.33 -33.48
N GLY A 127 -24.38 -34.16 -32.36
CA GLY A 127 -24.23 -32.86 -31.68
C GLY A 127 -23.53 -31.81 -32.54
N VAL A 128 -22.41 -32.15 -33.17
CA VAL A 128 -21.67 -31.26 -34.10
C VAL A 128 -22.54 -30.92 -35.33
N GLN A 129 -23.28 -31.90 -35.88
CA GLN A 129 -24.16 -31.64 -37.00
C GLN A 129 -25.34 -30.72 -36.61
N ALA A 130 -25.87 -30.83 -35.39
CA ALA A 130 -26.88 -29.91 -34.86
C ALA A 130 -26.33 -28.48 -34.66
N LEU A 131 -25.13 -28.33 -34.09
CA LEU A 131 -24.46 -27.03 -33.92
C LEU A 131 -24.16 -26.36 -35.26
N SER A 132 -23.67 -27.12 -36.25
CA SER A 132 -23.34 -26.60 -37.58
C SER A 132 -24.53 -26.08 -38.39
N ARG A 133 -25.77 -26.49 -38.06
CA ARG A 133 -27.01 -25.99 -38.67
C ARG A 133 -27.36 -24.58 -38.21
N ASN A 134 -26.85 -24.12 -37.06
CA ASN A 134 -27.17 -22.80 -36.50
C ASN A 134 -25.92 -22.03 -36.08
N ARG A 135 -25.03 -21.79 -37.06
CA ARG A 135 -23.69 -21.23 -36.84
C ARG A 135 -23.68 -19.90 -36.07
N MET A 136 -24.58 -18.96 -36.38
CA MET A 136 -24.64 -17.66 -35.68
C MET A 136 -24.98 -17.81 -34.20
N ARG A 137 -26.02 -18.59 -33.85
CA ARG A 137 -26.44 -18.75 -32.45
C ARG A 137 -25.38 -19.48 -31.63
N SER A 138 -24.84 -20.58 -32.18
CA SER A 138 -23.78 -21.35 -31.52
C SER A 138 -22.49 -20.55 -31.37
N GLY A 139 -22.10 -19.79 -32.39
CA GLY A 139 -20.94 -18.90 -32.34
C GLY A 139 -21.09 -17.81 -31.28
N LEU A 140 -22.24 -17.15 -31.21
CA LEU A 140 -22.51 -16.10 -30.22
C LEU A 140 -22.50 -16.63 -28.77
N THR A 141 -23.03 -17.83 -28.53
CA THR A 141 -22.97 -18.45 -27.19
C THR A 141 -21.55 -18.86 -26.79
N VAL A 142 -20.76 -19.41 -27.73
CA VAL A 142 -19.36 -19.75 -27.46
C VAL A 142 -18.53 -18.48 -27.22
N LEU A 143 -18.73 -17.43 -28.02
CA LEU A 143 -18.06 -16.14 -27.86
C LEU A 143 -18.34 -15.53 -26.48
N GLY A 144 -19.59 -15.56 -26.01
CA GLY A 144 -19.96 -15.09 -24.67
C GLY A 144 -19.26 -15.85 -23.55
N ILE A 145 -19.17 -17.19 -23.66
CA ILE A 145 -18.44 -18.03 -22.69
C ILE A 145 -16.94 -17.74 -22.72
N VAL A 146 -16.34 -17.63 -23.92
CA VAL A 146 -14.91 -17.34 -24.08
C VAL A 146 -14.56 -15.98 -23.49
N ILE A 147 -15.32 -14.92 -23.78
CA ILE A 147 -15.10 -13.58 -23.21
C ILE A 147 -15.30 -13.60 -21.69
N GLY A 148 -16.34 -14.27 -21.19
CA GLY A 148 -16.60 -14.38 -19.75
C GLY A 148 -15.47 -15.08 -18.98
N VAL A 149 -15.01 -16.23 -19.47
CA VAL A 149 -13.89 -16.96 -18.86
C VAL A 149 -12.59 -16.18 -19.00
N ALA A 150 -12.32 -15.54 -20.15
CA ALA A 150 -11.14 -14.70 -20.34
C ALA A 150 -11.11 -13.51 -19.38
N ALA A 151 -12.24 -12.84 -19.13
CA ALA A 151 -12.34 -11.72 -18.19
C ALA A 151 -12.08 -12.17 -16.73
N VAL A 152 -12.59 -13.33 -16.33
CA VAL A 152 -12.32 -13.91 -14.99
C VAL A 152 -10.85 -14.30 -14.85
N ILE A 153 -10.25 -14.96 -15.84
CA ILE A 153 -8.82 -15.31 -15.81
C ILE A 153 -7.95 -14.05 -15.80
N ALA A 154 -8.25 -13.05 -16.62
CA ALA A 154 -7.49 -11.80 -16.68
C ALA A 154 -7.53 -11.03 -15.35
N THR A 155 -8.71 -10.89 -14.74
CA THR A 155 -8.85 -10.21 -13.44
C THR A 155 -8.15 -10.97 -12.31
N LEU A 156 -8.18 -12.31 -12.31
CA LEU A 156 -7.40 -13.13 -11.37
C LEU A 156 -5.89 -12.98 -11.59
N ALA A 157 -5.42 -13.02 -12.84
CA ALA A 157 -4.01 -12.86 -13.17
C ALA A 157 -3.47 -11.47 -12.78
N ILE A 158 -4.22 -10.40 -13.08
CA ILE A 158 -3.89 -9.03 -12.66
C ILE A 158 -3.89 -8.93 -11.13
N GLY A 159 -4.90 -9.50 -10.45
CA GLY A 159 -5.00 -9.47 -9.00
C GLY A 159 -3.82 -10.17 -8.29
N GLN A 160 -3.41 -11.34 -8.77
CA GLN A 160 -2.26 -12.06 -8.20
C GLN A 160 -0.93 -11.41 -8.60
N GLY A 161 -0.78 -10.92 -9.84
CA GLY A 161 0.40 -10.19 -10.29
C GLY A 161 0.62 -8.90 -9.49
N ALA A 162 -0.44 -8.12 -9.25
CA ALA A 162 -0.37 -6.92 -8.42
C ALA A 162 0.00 -7.24 -6.96
N ARG A 163 -0.58 -8.30 -6.37
CA ARG A 163 -0.22 -8.77 -5.03
C ARG A 163 1.25 -9.19 -4.95
N ALA A 164 1.73 -9.97 -5.92
CA ALA A 164 3.13 -10.40 -5.97
C ALA A 164 4.09 -9.21 -6.13
N ALA A 165 3.76 -8.23 -6.98
CA ALA A 165 4.55 -7.01 -7.15
C ALA A 165 4.62 -6.17 -5.86
N VAL A 166 3.48 -5.96 -5.19
CA VAL A 166 3.43 -5.24 -3.90
C VAL A 166 4.20 -6.00 -2.81
N GLN A 167 4.06 -7.32 -2.73
CA GLN A 167 4.84 -8.15 -1.79
C GLN A 167 6.34 -8.10 -2.07
N ALA A 168 6.76 -8.13 -3.34
CA ALA A 168 8.16 -7.99 -3.73
C ALA A 168 8.71 -6.61 -3.35
N GLN A 169 7.94 -5.54 -3.56
CA GLN A 169 8.32 -4.19 -3.17
C GLN A 169 8.43 -4.02 -1.64
N ILE A 170 7.50 -4.60 -0.86
CA ILE A 170 7.55 -4.61 0.60
C ILE A 170 8.79 -5.39 1.10
N ARG A 171 9.07 -6.56 0.52
CA ARG A 171 10.27 -7.35 0.85
C ARG A 171 11.56 -6.60 0.53
N ALA A 172 11.63 -5.91 -0.61
CA ALA A 172 12.80 -5.11 -1.02
C ALA A 172 13.07 -3.88 -0.12
N LEU A 173 12.07 -3.44 0.66
CA LEU A 173 12.22 -2.42 1.71
C LEU A 173 12.80 -2.99 3.02
N GLY A 174 12.91 -4.32 3.15
CA GLY A 174 13.36 -5.00 4.37
C GLY A 174 12.19 -5.32 5.30
N ALA A 175 11.43 -6.38 5.00
CA ALA A 175 10.25 -6.78 5.78
C ALA A 175 10.57 -7.17 7.25
N ASN A 176 11.83 -7.49 7.53
CA ASN A 176 12.38 -7.78 8.86
C ASN A 176 13.33 -6.68 9.38
N THR A 177 13.37 -5.50 8.75
CA THR A 177 14.29 -4.41 9.11
C THR A 177 13.63 -3.37 10.03
N LEU A 178 14.21 -3.16 11.20
CA LEU A 178 13.89 -2.05 12.10
C LEU A 178 14.93 -0.93 11.94
N THR A 179 14.51 0.31 12.10
CA THR A 179 15.43 1.46 12.20
C THR A 179 15.18 2.18 13.52
N VAL A 180 16.19 2.20 14.37
CA VAL A 180 16.21 3.00 15.59
C VAL A 180 16.66 4.41 15.22
N LEU A 181 15.85 5.41 15.56
CA LEU A 181 16.20 6.82 15.47
C LEU A 181 16.26 7.42 16.88
N PRO A 182 17.16 8.39 17.14
CA PRO A 182 17.14 9.11 18.39
C PRO A 182 15.94 10.07 18.41
N GLY A 183 15.40 10.32 19.61
CA GLY A 183 14.22 11.17 19.82
C GLY A 183 14.42 12.64 19.43
N THR A 184 13.42 13.47 19.73
CA THR A 184 13.47 14.93 19.55
C THR A 184 14.07 15.63 20.78
N ILE A 185 15.06 16.51 20.61
CA ILE A 185 15.36 17.48 21.67
C ILE A 185 14.37 18.65 21.64
N THR A 186 13.89 19.03 22.82
CA THR A 186 13.31 20.35 23.08
C THR A 186 14.29 21.14 23.93
N ALA A 187 15.19 21.88 23.29
CA ALA A 187 16.23 22.66 23.96
C ALA A 187 15.93 24.16 23.81
N SER A 188 15.86 24.89 24.92
CA SER A 188 15.70 26.35 24.95
C SER A 188 14.54 26.89 24.08
N GLY A 189 13.37 26.24 24.12
CA GLY A 189 12.17 26.66 23.38
C GLY A 189 12.13 26.26 21.90
N ALA A 190 13.26 25.84 21.31
CA ALA A 190 13.29 25.26 19.97
C ALA A 190 12.99 23.76 20.05
N ARG A 191 12.01 23.30 19.25
CA ARG A 191 11.76 21.87 19.00
C ARG A 191 12.56 21.46 17.77
N SER A 192 13.60 20.65 17.95
CA SER A 192 14.32 20.06 16.82
C SER A 192 13.64 18.76 16.38
N GLY A 193 13.61 18.48 15.08
CA GLY A 193 12.89 17.34 14.51
C GLY A 193 13.40 15.97 14.99
N MET A 194 12.65 14.90 14.68
CA MET A 194 13.06 13.52 14.99
C MET A 194 14.44 13.22 14.41
N GLY A 195 15.32 12.56 15.17
CA GLY A 195 16.71 12.33 14.77
C GLY A 195 17.69 13.48 15.10
N SER A 196 17.24 14.54 15.79
CA SER A 196 18.10 15.65 16.21
C SER A 196 18.89 15.41 17.50
N THR A 197 18.48 14.45 18.33
CA THR A 197 19.18 14.11 19.57
C THR A 197 20.44 13.30 19.28
N THR A 198 21.56 13.64 19.92
CA THR A 198 22.87 13.02 19.70
C THR A 198 23.22 11.97 20.77
N THR A 199 22.22 11.23 21.27
CA THR A 199 22.36 10.30 22.41
C THR A 199 22.77 8.88 22.02
N LEU A 200 22.43 8.40 20.82
CA LEU A 200 22.80 7.06 20.37
C LEU A 200 24.30 6.99 20.06
N THR A 201 24.96 5.92 20.53
CA THR A 201 26.39 5.68 20.35
C THR A 201 26.66 4.39 19.55
N PRO A 202 27.87 4.21 18.99
CA PRO A 202 28.27 2.92 18.40
C PRO A 202 28.21 1.76 19.40
N ASP A 203 28.46 2.03 20.69
CA ASP A 203 28.46 1.00 21.75
C ASP A 203 27.05 0.46 22.01
N ASP A 204 26.01 1.26 21.75
CA ASP A 204 24.61 0.79 21.83
C ASP A 204 24.29 -0.20 20.72
N ALA A 205 24.87 -0.04 19.51
CA ALA A 205 24.74 -1.02 18.43
C ALA A 205 25.44 -2.35 18.78
N VAL A 206 26.56 -2.29 19.50
CA VAL A 206 27.26 -3.50 20.01
C VAL A 206 26.43 -4.19 21.09
N ALA A 207 25.85 -3.44 22.02
CA ALA A 207 24.96 -3.98 23.06
C ALA A 207 23.71 -4.65 22.46
N ILE A 208 23.04 -3.99 21.50
CA ILE A 208 21.89 -4.55 20.78
C ILE A 208 22.24 -5.90 20.13
N LYS A 209 23.42 -6.02 19.49
CA LYS A 209 23.88 -7.26 18.85
C LYS A 209 24.23 -8.37 19.86
N ALA A 210 24.54 -8.03 21.11
CA ALA A 210 24.96 -8.97 22.14
C ALA A 210 23.83 -9.42 23.08
N GLU A 211 22.88 -8.53 23.38
CA GLU A 211 21.86 -8.74 24.43
C GLU A 211 20.47 -9.12 23.86
N CYS A 212 20.19 -8.88 22.57
CA CYS A 212 18.90 -9.15 21.95
C CYS A 212 18.94 -10.38 21.01
N PRO A 213 18.49 -11.59 21.44
CA PRO A 213 18.56 -12.80 20.61
C PRO A 213 17.63 -12.81 19.40
N ALA A 214 16.64 -11.90 19.32
CA ALA A 214 15.74 -11.78 18.17
C ALA A 214 16.39 -11.09 16.94
N ILE A 215 17.66 -10.67 17.06
CA ILE A 215 18.37 -9.86 16.07
C ILE A 215 19.46 -10.66 15.37
N GLU A 216 19.48 -10.60 14.04
CA GLU A 216 20.47 -11.23 13.18
C GLU A 216 21.68 -10.32 12.94
N ALA A 217 21.42 -9.06 12.59
CA ALA A 217 22.45 -8.12 12.17
C ALA A 217 22.12 -6.67 12.59
N VAL A 218 23.16 -5.91 12.92
CA VAL A 218 23.06 -4.51 13.36
C VAL A 218 24.07 -3.67 12.57
N ALA A 219 23.60 -2.58 11.97
CA ALA A 219 24.39 -1.67 11.18
C ALA A 219 24.14 -0.22 11.66
N PRO A 220 25.01 0.35 12.52
CA PRO A 220 24.93 1.76 12.88
C PRO A 220 25.17 2.66 11.66
N ALA A 221 24.54 3.83 11.67
CA ALA A 221 24.48 4.73 10.53
C ALA A 221 24.73 6.19 10.92
N VAL A 222 25.60 6.84 10.14
CA VAL A 222 25.87 8.29 10.19
C VAL A 222 25.76 8.83 8.77
N ARG A 223 24.88 9.80 8.54
CA ARG A 223 24.68 10.42 7.23
C ARG A 223 25.18 11.86 7.23
N THR A 224 25.90 12.24 6.18
CA THR A 224 26.28 13.61 5.89
C THR A 224 26.19 13.86 4.38
N VAL A 225 26.11 15.12 3.96
CA VAL A 225 26.15 15.48 2.53
C VAL A 225 27.49 16.14 2.26
N ALA A 226 28.17 15.74 1.19
CA ALA A 226 29.31 16.50 0.69
C ALA A 226 29.52 16.27 -0.81
N GLN A 227 30.35 17.14 -1.37
CA GLN A 227 30.81 17.05 -2.74
C GLN A 227 31.93 16.01 -2.85
N VAL A 228 31.78 15.12 -3.82
CA VAL A 228 32.75 14.13 -4.27
C VAL A 228 33.35 14.63 -5.58
N VAL A 229 34.66 14.54 -5.74
CA VAL A 229 35.40 15.07 -6.89
C VAL A 229 36.31 13.99 -7.48
N TYR A 230 36.30 13.84 -8.80
CA TYR A 230 37.19 12.94 -9.55
C TYR A 230 37.61 13.61 -10.86
N GLY A 231 38.91 13.83 -11.04
CA GLY A 231 39.43 14.60 -12.18
C GLY A 231 38.76 15.98 -12.28
N ASN A 232 38.15 16.26 -13.42
CA ASN A 232 37.37 17.49 -13.68
C ASN A 232 35.89 17.37 -13.30
N MET A 233 35.40 16.18 -12.91
CA MET A 233 34.00 15.93 -12.56
C MET A 233 33.79 16.08 -11.06
N ASN A 234 32.61 16.58 -10.68
CA ASN A 234 32.20 16.66 -9.28
C ASN A 234 30.69 16.43 -9.16
N TRP A 235 30.29 15.87 -8.02
CA TRP A 235 28.89 15.53 -7.72
C TRP A 235 28.62 15.71 -6.23
N SER A 236 27.46 16.24 -5.85
CA SER A 236 27.05 16.39 -4.44
C SER A 236 26.14 15.24 -4.07
N THR A 237 26.51 14.45 -3.05
CA THR A 237 25.84 13.19 -2.72
C THR A 237 25.81 12.93 -1.21
N ALA A 238 24.98 11.97 -0.80
CA ALA A 238 24.89 11.54 0.58
C ALA A 238 26.01 10.54 0.92
N ILE A 239 26.87 10.91 1.86
CA ILE A 239 27.89 10.03 2.43
C ILE A 239 27.28 9.32 3.63
N GLN A 240 27.32 7.98 3.59
CA GLN A 240 26.78 7.11 4.60
C GLN A 240 27.92 6.35 5.29
N GLY A 241 28.23 6.75 6.53
CA GLY A 241 29.06 6.00 7.45
C GLY A 241 28.30 4.78 7.98
N THR A 242 28.85 3.58 7.81
CA THR A 242 28.26 2.34 8.36
C THR A 242 29.30 1.21 8.52
N THR A 243 28.84 0.00 8.89
CA THR A 243 29.64 -1.22 9.11
C THR A 243 29.36 -2.27 8.03
N PRO A 244 30.15 -3.37 7.93
CA PRO A 244 29.95 -4.39 6.90
C PRO A 244 28.55 -5.02 6.92
N GLU A 245 27.91 -5.12 8.10
CA GLU A 245 26.56 -5.67 8.26
C GLU A 245 25.49 -4.95 7.43
N PHE A 246 25.71 -3.69 7.04
CA PHE A 246 24.76 -2.90 6.27
C PHE A 246 24.32 -3.56 4.96
N VAL A 247 25.23 -4.29 4.30
CA VAL A 247 24.95 -5.01 3.04
C VAL A 247 23.88 -6.09 3.24
N PHE A 248 23.90 -6.75 4.41
CA PHE A 248 22.94 -7.78 4.80
C PHE A 248 21.65 -7.15 5.32
N VAL A 249 21.73 -6.20 6.26
CA VAL A 249 20.57 -5.51 6.85
C VAL A 249 19.70 -4.82 5.80
N ARG A 250 20.30 -4.25 4.76
CA ARG A 250 19.56 -3.59 3.66
C ARG A 250 19.35 -4.46 2.42
N GLN A 251 19.79 -5.72 2.44
CA GLN A 251 19.77 -6.65 1.30
C GLN A 251 20.25 -5.97 0.00
N TRP A 252 21.42 -5.31 0.06
CA TRP A 252 21.90 -4.47 -1.02
C TRP A 252 23.25 -4.97 -1.55
N PRO A 253 23.25 -5.88 -2.54
CA PRO A 253 24.48 -6.50 -3.02
C PRO A 253 25.44 -5.52 -3.72
N VAL A 254 26.71 -5.88 -3.74
CA VAL A 254 27.78 -5.22 -4.48
C VAL A 254 27.77 -5.74 -5.92
N ALA A 255 27.79 -4.83 -6.90
CA ALA A 255 27.85 -5.14 -8.33
C ALA A 255 29.28 -5.42 -8.81
N SER A 256 30.25 -4.66 -8.32
CA SER A 256 31.67 -4.82 -8.66
C SER A 256 32.58 -4.47 -7.48
N GLY A 257 33.75 -5.11 -7.41
CA GLY A 257 34.69 -4.96 -6.29
C GLY A 257 34.22 -5.66 -5.01
N VAL A 258 34.56 -5.07 -3.85
CA VAL A 258 34.30 -5.65 -2.52
C VAL A 258 33.62 -4.59 -1.63
N PHE A 259 32.80 -5.03 -0.68
CA PHE A 259 32.24 -4.15 0.34
C PHE A 259 33.29 -3.74 1.39
N ILE A 260 32.94 -2.80 2.28
CA ILE A 260 33.79 -2.45 3.43
C ILE A 260 33.96 -3.66 4.38
N THR A 261 35.15 -3.81 4.97
CA THR A 261 35.47 -4.89 5.91
C THR A 261 35.59 -4.37 7.36
N ASP A 262 35.56 -5.27 8.35
CA ASP A 262 35.77 -4.88 9.75
C ASP A 262 37.19 -4.31 9.99
N SER A 263 38.16 -4.69 9.16
CA SER A 263 39.50 -4.12 9.21
C SER A 263 39.49 -2.65 8.78
N ASP A 264 38.69 -2.30 7.77
CA ASP A 264 38.52 -0.92 7.33
C ASP A 264 37.83 -0.06 8.39
N VAL A 265 36.84 -0.63 9.09
CA VAL A 265 36.17 0.04 10.21
C VAL A 265 37.12 0.23 11.39
N ARG A 266 37.83 -0.81 11.85
CA ARG A 266 38.80 -0.69 12.96
C ARG A 266 39.94 0.28 12.64
N GLY A 267 40.50 0.22 11.42
CA GLY A 267 41.59 1.09 10.97
C GLY A 267 41.16 2.52 10.59
N ALA A 268 39.86 2.82 10.57
CA ALA A 268 39.30 4.04 9.97
C ALA A 268 39.89 4.30 8.57
N ALA A 269 39.89 3.27 7.73
CA ALA A 269 40.48 3.30 6.39
C ALA A 269 39.77 4.33 5.50
N LYS A 270 40.54 4.97 4.61
CA LYS A 270 40.01 5.91 3.60
C LYS A 270 39.54 5.14 2.37
N VAL A 271 38.57 4.26 2.55
CA VAL A 271 37.92 3.49 1.49
C VAL A 271 36.46 3.91 1.33
N CYS A 272 35.92 3.75 0.14
CA CYS A 272 34.51 4.03 -0.16
C CYS A 272 33.93 3.02 -1.17
N VAL A 273 32.63 2.80 -1.07
CA VAL A 273 31.81 2.04 -2.01
C VAL A 273 30.81 3.01 -2.63
N LEU A 274 30.70 3.05 -3.95
CA LEU A 274 29.84 4.01 -4.66
C LEU A 274 28.46 3.41 -4.96
N GLY A 275 27.40 4.22 -4.84
CA GLY A 275 26.11 3.93 -5.45
C GLY A 275 26.19 4.04 -6.98
N GLN A 276 25.34 3.30 -7.70
CA GLN A 276 25.45 3.17 -9.15
C GLN A 276 25.27 4.51 -9.89
N ASN A 277 24.41 5.42 -9.40
CA ASN A 277 24.28 6.76 -9.98
C ASN A 277 25.57 7.58 -9.77
N VAL A 278 26.13 7.57 -8.56
CA VAL A 278 27.38 8.29 -8.25
C VAL A 278 28.54 7.81 -9.13
N ALA A 279 28.67 6.49 -9.32
CA ALA A 279 29.66 5.90 -10.22
C ALA A 279 29.47 6.38 -11.68
N GLN A 280 28.23 6.37 -12.19
CA GLN A 280 27.93 6.84 -13.54
C GLN A 280 28.24 8.34 -13.73
N GLN A 281 27.86 9.21 -12.78
CA GLN A 281 28.08 10.65 -12.87
C GLN A 281 29.55 11.06 -12.73
N LEU A 282 30.36 10.35 -11.94
CA LEU A 282 31.78 10.70 -11.74
C LEU A 282 32.75 10.04 -12.73
N PHE A 283 32.41 8.87 -13.27
CA PHE A 283 33.33 8.08 -14.12
C PHE A 283 32.87 7.91 -15.56
N ALA A 284 31.67 8.40 -15.93
CA ALA A 284 31.13 8.38 -17.30
C ALA A 284 31.19 6.99 -18.00
N GLY A 285 31.11 5.91 -17.24
CA GLY A 285 31.16 4.53 -17.73
C GLY A 285 32.53 3.84 -17.65
N ALA A 286 33.59 4.54 -17.22
CA ALA A 286 34.86 3.90 -16.86
C ALA A 286 34.74 3.10 -15.54
N ASP A 287 35.59 2.11 -15.33
CA ASP A 287 35.62 1.33 -14.08
C ASP A 287 36.08 2.22 -12.91
N PRO A 288 35.23 2.44 -11.88
CA PRO A 288 35.62 3.22 -10.72
C PRO A 288 36.43 2.40 -9.70
N VAL A 289 36.44 1.07 -9.77
CA VAL A 289 37.08 0.23 -8.75
C VAL A 289 38.59 0.42 -8.75
N GLY A 290 39.17 0.61 -7.57
CA GLY A 290 40.59 0.90 -7.38
C GLY A 290 40.99 2.37 -7.55
N GLN A 291 40.15 3.20 -8.17
CA GLN A 291 40.40 4.63 -8.37
C GLN A 291 40.31 5.41 -7.05
N THR A 292 40.84 6.64 -7.05
CA THR A 292 40.79 7.53 -5.88
C THR A 292 39.89 8.73 -6.14
N VAL A 293 38.82 8.87 -5.34
CA VAL A 293 37.92 10.03 -5.34
C VAL A 293 38.23 10.94 -4.15
N ARG A 294 37.93 12.24 -4.26
CA ARG A 294 38.18 13.21 -3.19
C ARG A 294 36.87 13.63 -2.54
N ILE A 295 36.78 13.50 -1.21
CA ILE A 295 35.59 13.79 -0.40
C ILE A 295 35.99 14.75 0.73
N LYS A 296 35.40 15.96 0.76
CA LYS A 296 35.83 17.06 1.66
C LYS A 296 37.36 17.18 1.74
N ASP A 297 37.98 17.38 0.58
CA ASP A 297 39.43 17.52 0.37
C ASP A 297 40.31 16.29 0.69
N MET A 298 39.79 15.22 1.27
CA MET A 298 40.53 13.98 1.53
C MET A 298 40.41 12.96 0.39
N PRO A 299 41.49 12.25 0.01
CA PRO A 299 41.43 11.14 -0.94
C PRO A 299 40.86 9.87 -0.28
N PHE A 300 39.94 9.20 -0.98
CA PHE A 300 39.34 7.91 -0.64
C PHE A 300 39.50 6.95 -1.83
N ARG A 301 39.94 5.72 -1.57
CA ARG A 301 40.01 4.67 -2.60
C ARG A 301 38.64 4.01 -2.77
N VAL A 302 38.16 3.89 -4.00
CA VAL A 302 36.96 3.13 -4.33
C VAL A 302 37.30 1.65 -4.26
N VAL A 303 36.58 0.88 -3.44
CA VAL A 303 36.77 -0.57 -3.30
C VAL A 303 35.66 -1.39 -3.97
N GLY A 304 34.51 -0.77 -4.26
CA GLY A 304 33.41 -1.41 -4.98
C GLY A 304 32.29 -0.46 -5.37
N VAL A 305 31.29 -1.00 -6.07
CA VAL A 305 30.07 -0.31 -6.51
C VAL A 305 28.86 -1.16 -6.14
N LEU A 306 27.79 -0.54 -5.62
CA LEU A 306 26.52 -1.21 -5.31
C LEU A 306 25.70 -1.49 -6.59
N THR A 307 24.88 -2.53 -6.58
CA THR A 307 23.85 -2.71 -7.63
C THR A 307 22.84 -1.57 -7.57
N ALA A 308 22.36 -1.04 -8.70
CA ALA A 308 21.19 -0.15 -8.67
C ALA A 308 20.00 -0.85 -8.00
N LYS A 309 19.43 -0.23 -6.96
CA LYS A 309 18.12 -0.67 -6.43
C LYS A 309 16.98 -0.30 -7.39
N GLY A 310 17.19 0.70 -8.25
CA GLY A 310 16.31 0.96 -9.39
C GLY A 310 14.93 1.46 -8.98
N GLY A 311 14.83 2.73 -8.61
CA GLY A 311 13.53 3.35 -8.43
C GLY A 311 13.56 4.75 -7.84
N GLN A 312 12.91 5.69 -8.51
CA GLN A 312 12.37 6.90 -7.89
C GLN A 312 11.09 6.55 -7.12
N GLY A 313 11.21 5.64 -6.16
CA GLY A 313 10.18 5.38 -5.16
C GLY A 313 10.11 6.51 -4.15
N PHE A 314 8.93 6.71 -3.54
CA PHE A 314 8.65 7.70 -2.47
C PHE A 314 9.83 7.87 -1.50
N GLY A 315 10.64 8.92 -1.66
CA GLY A 315 11.83 9.18 -0.84
C GLY A 315 13.07 9.69 -1.58
N GLY A 316 13.14 9.56 -2.91
CA GLY A 316 14.22 10.13 -3.74
C GLY A 316 15.14 9.08 -4.35
N ASN A 317 16.29 9.52 -4.87
CA ASN A 317 17.24 8.63 -5.55
C ASN A 317 18.04 7.80 -4.54
N GLN A 318 17.66 6.54 -4.32
CA GLN A 318 18.37 5.66 -3.39
C GLN A 318 19.81 5.36 -3.85
N ASP A 319 20.06 5.34 -5.16
CA ASP A 319 21.36 5.02 -5.76
C ASP A 319 22.35 6.21 -5.74
N ASP A 320 21.95 7.38 -5.22
CA ASP A 320 22.78 8.56 -4.99
C ASP A 320 23.36 8.58 -3.56
N ILE A 321 24.28 7.65 -3.32
CA ILE A 321 24.90 7.42 -2.01
C ILE A 321 26.38 7.02 -2.17
N VAL A 322 27.21 7.37 -1.19
CA VAL A 322 28.58 6.88 -1.05
C VAL A 322 28.75 6.27 0.34
N ILE A 323 29.03 4.98 0.39
CA ILE A 323 29.22 4.25 1.64
C ILE A 323 30.70 4.33 2.04
N VAL A 324 30.95 4.62 3.32
CA VAL A 324 32.27 4.80 3.93
C VAL A 324 32.26 4.11 5.30
N PRO A 325 33.39 3.58 5.81
CA PRO A 325 33.44 3.06 7.18
C PRO A 325 32.98 4.12 8.21
N ILE A 326 32.11 3.73 9.14
CA ILE A 326 31.49 4.64 10.12
C ILE A 326 32.52 5.45 10.92
N THR A 327 33.60 4.80 11.37
CA THR A 327 34.71 5.42 12.12
C THR A 327 35.43 6.49 11.30
N THR A 328 35.53 6.32 9.98
CA THR A 328 36.12 7.30 9.07
C THR A 328 35.24 8.54 8.93
N VAL A 329 33.92 8.37 8.82
CA VAL A 329 32.98 9.50 8.79
C VAL A 329 32.98 10.26 10.12
N GLN A 330 32.83 9.54 11.23
CA GLN A 330 32.84 10.08 12.58
C GLN A 330 34.13 10.84 12.90
N ARG A 331 35.30 10.21 12.73
CA ARG A 331 36.60 10.79 13.13
C ARG A 331 37.17 11.81 12.14
N LYS A 332 36.93 11.67 10.82
CA LYS A 332 37.61 12.47 9.79
C LYS A 332 36.71 13.45 9.03
N LEU A 333 35.40 13.19 8.91
CA LEU A 333 34.48 14.05 8.12
C LEU A 333 33.52 14.92 8.95
N MET A 334 33.27 14.53 10.21
CA MET A 334 32.28 15.20 11.08
C MET A 334 32.78 15.54 12.49
N ALA A 335 33.83 14.87 12.98
CA ALA A 335 34.33 15.00 14.36
C ALA A 335 33.24 14.75 15.44
N ILE A 336 32.43 13.70 15.24
CA ILE A 336 31.35 13.30 16.17
C ILE A 336 31.60 11.90 16.75
N THR A 337 31.05 11.65 17.93
CA THR A 337 31.10 10.35 18.64
C THR A 337 29.79 9.57 18.58
N TYR A 338 28.67 10.23 18.27
CA TYR A 338 27.33 9.65 18.21
C TYR A 338 26.99 9.07 16.82
N VAL A 339 25.89 8.32 16.76
CA VAL A 339 25.28 7.82 15.52
C VAL A 339 23.90 8.45 15.31
N GLN A 340 23.46 8.58 14.06
CA GLN A 340 22.19 9.22 13.71
C GLN A 340 21.03 8.23 13.60
N SER A 341 21.33 6.97 13.31
CA SER A 341 20.38 5.86 13.37
C SER A 341 21.12 4.54 13.52
N ILE A 342 20.39 3.50 13.92
CA ILE A 342 20.87 2.12 13.91
C ILE A 342 19.87 1.30 13.10
N ALA A 343 20.30 0.72 11.99
CA ALA A 343 19.51 -0.23 11.23
C ALA A 343 19.73 -1.64 11.79
N VAL A 344 18.65 -2.41 11.92
CA VAL A 344 18.63 -3.72 12.58
C VAL A 344 17.85 -4.70 11.71
N SER A 345 18.38 -5.91 11.50
CA SER A 345 17.68 -7.04 10.87
C SER A 345 17.23 -8.01 11.97
N ALA A 346 15.92 -8.28 12.08
CA ALA A 346 15.40 -9.36 12.91
C ALA A 346 15.62 -10.72 12.23
N VAL A 347 15.79 -11.79 13.03
CA VAL A 347 16.02 -13.17 12.54
C VAL A 347 14.86 -13.68 11.66
N GLY A 348 13.65 -13.16 11.86
CA GLY A 348 12.48 -13.46 11.02
C GLY A 348 11.39 -12.40 11.14
N GLU A 349 10.37 -12.52 10.29
CA GLU A 349 9.23 -11.58 10.23
C GLU A 349 8.34 -11.63 11.49
N LYS A 350 8.36 -12.72 12.27
CA LYS A 350 7.52 -12.86 13.47
C LYS A 350 8.17 -12.21 14.69
N GLU A 351 9.49 -12.31 14.73
CA GLU A 351 10.40 -11.88 15.79
C GLU A 351 10.60 -10.36 15.78
N VAL A 352 10.10 -9.64 14.78
CA VAL A 352 10.20 -8.17 14.65
C VAL A 352 9.61 -7.43 15.85
N ASN A 353 8.47 -7.90 16.38
CA ASN A 353 7.85 -7.27 17.56
C ASN A 353 8.70 -7.51 18.82
N ASP A 354 9.18 -8.75 19.01
CA ASP A 354 10.02 -9.12 20.16
C ASP A 354 11.36 -8.37 20.11
N ALA A 355 11.98 -8.26 18.93
CA ALA A 355 13.16 -7.45 18.69
C ALA A 355 12.90 -5.97 19.03
N SER A 356 11.77 -5.39 18.60
CA SER A 356 11.41 -4.01 18.93
C SER A 356 11.30 -3.77 20.44
N SER A 357 10.64 -4.67 21.18
CA SER A 357 10.54 -4.59 22.64
C SER A 357 11.91 -4.75 23.32
N GLN A 358 12.70 -5.76 22.94
CA GLN A 358 14.05 -5.98 23.47
C GLN A 358 14.97 -4.77 23.26
N ILE A 359 14.96 -4.17 22.06
CA ILE A 359 15.72 -2.95 21.73
C ILE A 359 15.24 -1.77 22.59
N THR A 360 13.93 -1.62 22.73
CA THR A 360 13.32 -0.52 23.50
C THR A 360 13.71 -0.59 24.97
N ASP A 361 13.61 -1.77 25.59
CA ASP A 361 13.95 -1.96 27.00
C ASP A 361 15.46 -1.78 27.24
N LEU A 362 16.30 -2.36 26.39
CA LEU A 362 17.76 -2.22 26.47
C LEU A 362 18.20 -0.75 26.35
N LEU A 363 17.70 -0.03 25.35
CA LEU A 363 18.05 1.37 25.14
C LEU A 363 17.49 2.28 26.25
N ARG A 364 16.28 2.02 26.75
CA ARG A 364 15.73 2.74 27.91
C ARG A 364 16.59 2.53 29.15
N GLN A 365 17.04 1.30 29.43
CA GLN A 365 17.94 0.99 30.54
C GLN A 365 19.29 1.70 30.39
N ARG A 366 19.93 1.61 29.22
CA ARG A 366 21.25 2.22 28.95
C ARG A 366 21.22 3.75 29.00
N HIS A 367 20.20 4.37 28.40
CA HIS A 367 20.03 5.83 28.39
C HIS A 367 19.28 6.39 29.63
N ARG A 368 18.93 5.54 30.59
CA ARG A 368 18.21 5.90 31.84
C ARG A 368 16.89 6.63 31.61
N ILE A 369 16.17 6.24 30.56
CA ILE A 369 14.85 6.80 30.22
C ILE A 369 13.80 6.12 31.11
N ARG A 370 12.91 6.91 31.72
CA ARG A 370 11.80 6.39 32.54
C ARG A 370 10.82 5.60 31.66
N ALA A 371 10.24 4.53 32.22
CA ALA A 371 9.26 3.70 31.50
C ALA A 371 8.05 4.50 30.97
N ASP A 372 7.74 5.60 31.65
CA ASP A 372 6.58 6.49 31.42
C ASP A 372 6.85 7.63 30.40
N ALA A 373 8.02 7.68 29.76
CA ALA A 373 8.40 8.74 28.82
C ALA A 373 8.45 8.22 27.36
N ASP A 374 7.60 8.79 26.50
CA ASP A 374 7.55 8.55 25.04
C ASP A 374 8.72 9.21 24.29
#